data_AF-A0A661C8U5-F1
#
_entry.id   AF-A0A661C8U5-F1
#
_cell.length_a   1.000
_cell.length_b   1.000
_cell.length_c   1.000
_cell.angle_alpha   90.00
_cell.angle_beta   90.00
_cell.angle_gamma   90.00
#
_symmetry.space_group_name_H-M   'P 1'
#
loop_
_entity.id
_entity.type
_entity.pdbx_description
1 polymer ?
#
loop_
_entity_poly.entity_id
_entity_poly.type
_entity_poly.pdbx_seq_one_letter_code
_entity_poly.pdbx_strand_id
1 'polypeptide(L)' 'MATTVFFEEKVKCQGGQKKMNVEFGKSSYYDENSIYLTVDDKSLVMDRKTAKKFVEAAAAVGRYFGFID' A
#
# COMPACT_ATOMS: atom_id res chain seq x y z
N MET A 1 -15.52 -10.77 -6.16
CA MET A 1 -14.51 -10.13 -5.31
C MET A 1 -13.16 -10.35 -5.96
N ALA A 2 -12.52 -9.28 -6.44
CA ALA A 2 -11.22 -9.36 -7.08
C ALA A 2 -10.28 -8.34 -6.43
N THR A 3 -9.06 -8.78 -6.11
CA THR A 3 -7.94 -7.90 -5.84
C THR A 3 -7.08 -7.81 -7.09
N THR A 4 -6.50 -6.64 -7.32
CA THR A 4 -5.44 -6.44 -8.30
C THR A 4 -4.21 -6.00 -7.54
N VAL A 5 -3.20 -6.87 -7.49
CA VAL A 5 -1.93 -6.61 -6.81
C VAL A 5 -1.11 -5.63 -7.65
N PHE A 6 -0.60 -4.58 -7.02
CA PHE A 6 0.31 -3.62 -7.66
C PHE A 6 1.71 -3.69 -7.05
N PHE A 7 1.82 -4.13 -5.81
CA PHE A 7 3.08 -4.31 -5.10
C PHE A 7 2.96 -5.52 -4.17
N GLU A 8 3.93 -6.42 -4.26
CA GLU A 8 4.05 -7.58 -3.38
C GLU A 8 5.53 -7.87 -3.18
N GLU A 9 6.04 -7.56 -1.98
CA GLU A 9 7.45 -7.77 -1.68
C GLU A 9 7.69 -8.03 -0.19
N LYS A 10 8.75 -8.78 0.10
CA LYS A 10 9.35 -8.84 1.43
C LYS A 10 10.20 -7.60 1.66
N VAL A 11 9.56 -6.53 2.13
CA VAL A 11 10.21 -5.27 2.47
C VAL A 11 11.24 -5.49 3.57
N LYS A 12 12.46 -5.03 3.34
CA LYS A 12 13.57 -5.09 4.29
C LYS A 12 13.86 -3.69 4.80
N CYS A 13 14.05 -3.56 6.11
CA CYS A 13 14.58 -2.34 6.70
C CYS A 13 15.94 -2.04 6.06
N GLN A 14 16.24 -0.75 5.81
CA GLN A 14 17.52 -0.32 5.27
C GLN A 14 18.71 -0.76 6.14
N GLY A 15 18.52 -0.85 7.47
CA GLY A 15 19.50 -1.42 8.41
C GLY A 15 19.51 -2.96 8.48
N GLY A 16 18.73 -3.66 7.66
CA GLY A 16 18.74 -5.12 7.49
C GLY A 16 18.06 -5.96 8.58
N GLN A 17 17.80 -5.40 9.76
CA GLN A 17 17.35 -6.17 10.93
C GLN A 17 15.88 -6.60 10.90
N LYS A 18 15.01 -5.80 10.27
CA LYS A 18 13.56 -6.04 10.23
C LYS A 18 13.10 -6.34 8.82
N LYS A 19 12.17 -7.27 8.68
CA LYS A 19 11.53 -7.63 7.41
C LYS A 19 10.04 -7.84 7.67
N MET A 20 9.22 -7.47 6.69
CA MET A 20 7.78 -7.72 6.70
C MET A 20 7.34 -8.04 5.28
N ASN A 21 6.33 -8.87 5.12
CA ASN A 21 5.69 -9.09 3.83
C ASN A 21 4.65 -7.99 3.63
N VAL A 22 4.73 -7.28 2.50
CA VAL A 22 3.78 -6.21 2.18
C VAL A 22 3.14 -6.53 0.84
N GLU A 23 1.82 -6.53 0.81
CA GLU A 23 1.02 -6.61 -0.40
C GLU A 23 0.11 -5.38 -0.46
N PHE A 24 0.04 -4.74 -1.61
CA PHE A 24 -0.70 -3.51 -1.81
C PHE A 24 -1.31 -3.46 -3.19
N GLY A 25 -2.56 -2.99 -3.26
CA GLY A 25 -3.23 -2.90 -4.54
C GLY A 25 -4.67 -2.40 -4.43
N LYS A 26 -5.46 -2.73 -5.45
CA LYS A 26 -6.88 -2.39 -5.54
C LYS A 26 -7.73 -3.58 -5.09
N SER A 27 -8.80 -3.32 -4.35
CA SER A 27 -9.83 -4.29 -3.99
C SER A 27 -11.21 -3.82 -4.46
N SER A 28 -12.00 -4.77 -4.96
CA SER A 28 -13.42 -4.61 -5.29
C SER A 28 -14.36 -5.29 -4.27
N TYR A 29 -13.91 -5.41 -3.01
CA TYR A 29 -14.64 -6.13 -1.96
C TYR A 29 -15.93 -5.42 -1.54
N TYR A 30 -15.90 -4.10 -1.44
CA TYR A 30 -17.00 -3.25 -0.97
C TYR A 30 -17.71 -2.56 -2.14
N ASP A 31 -18.79 -1.84 -1.84
CA ASP A 31 -19.62 -1.12 -2.82
C ASP A 31 -18.80 -0.19 -3.72
N GLU A 32 -17.74 0.42 -3.16
CA GLU A 32 -16.77 1.20 -3.92
C GLU A 32 -15.39 0.55 -3.93
N ASN A 33 -14.79 0.50 -5.12
CA ASN A 33 -13.41 0.08 -5.28
C ASN A 33 -12.47 0.97 -4.47
N SER A 34 -11.58 0.36 -3.70
CA SER A 34 -10.60 1.09 -2.90
C SER A 34 -9.27 0.35 -2.83
N ILE A 35 -8.37 0.89 -2.03
CA ILE A 35 -7.01 0.37 -1.82
C ILE A 35 -7.04 -0.63 -0.67
N TYR A 36 -6.39 -1.77 -0.86
CA TYR A 36 -6.07 -2.67 0.25
C TYR A 36 -4.58 -2.65 0.54
N LEU A 37 -4.26 -2.94 1.80
CA LEU A 37 -2.90 -3.09 2.29
C LEU A 37 -2.87 -4.30 3.22
N THR A 38 -1.98 -5.24 2.92
CA THR A 38 -1.63 -6.36 3.78
C THR A 38 -0.20 -6.17 4.27
N VAL A 39 0.00 -6.26 5.58
CA VAL A 39 1.32 -6.30 6.22
C VAL A 39 1.36 -7.53 7.10
N ASP A 40 2.22 -8.48 6.74
CA ASP A 40 2.31 -9.83 7.29
C ASP A 40 0.94 -10.54 7.31
N ASP A 41 0.36 -10.74 8.48
CA ASP A 41 -0.93 -11.43 8.70
C ASP A 41 -2.12 -10.47 8.78
N LYS A 42 -1.89 -9.15 8.76
CA LYS A 42 -2.92 -8.13 8.90
C LYS A 42 -3.27 -7.53 7.55
N SER A 43 -4.56 -7.54 7.22
CA SER A 43 -5.07 -6.96 5.98
C SER A 43 -6.25 -6.02 6.27
N LEU A 44 -6.33 -4.94 5.51
CA LEU A 44 -7.49 -4.06 5.50
C LEU A 44 -7.73 -3.50 4.10
N VAL A 45 -8.96 -3.09 3.83
CA VAL A 45 -9.31 -2.21 2.72
C VAL A 45 -9.60 -0.84 3.30
N MET A 46 -8.89 0.19 2.82
CA MET A 46 -9.05 1.56 3.29
C MET A 46 -10.39 2.12 2.81
N ASP A 47 -11.06 2.93 3.64
CA ASP A 47 -12.11 3.80 3.13
C ASP A 47 -11.53 4.81 2.13
N ARG A 48 -12.36 5.32 1.22
CA ARG A 48 -11.91 6.18 0.10
C ARG A 48 -11.22 7.46 0.56
N LYS A 49 -11.65 8.05 1.68
CA LYS A 49 -11.07 9.29 2.22
C LYS A 49 -9.67 9.01 2.75
N THR A 50 -9.49 7.91 3.46
CA THR A 50 -8.17 7.48 3.96
C THR A 50 -7.26 7.05 2.81
N ALA A 51 -7.77 6.27 1.85
CA ALA A 51 -7.03 5.83 0.67
C ALA A 51 -6.44 7.01 -0.11
N LYS A 52 -7.22 8.07 -0.33
CA LYS A 52 -6.75 9.30 -0.99
C LYS A 52 -5.58 9.94 -0.23
N LYS A 53 -5.75 10.17 1.09
CA LYS A 53 -4.71 10.78 1.93
C LYS A 53 -3.43 9.93 1.98
N PHE A 54 -3.58 8.61 2.05
CA PHE A 54 -2.46 7.68 2.05
C PHE A 54 -1.63 7.78 0.76
N VAL A 55 -2.28 7.78 -0.40
CA VAL A 55 -1.59 7.92 -1.70
C VAL A 55 -0.94 9.29 -1.84
N GLU A 56 -1.60 10.37 -1.42
CA GLU A 56 -1.03 11.72 -1.43
C GLU A 56 0.24 11.79 -0.57
N ALA A 57 0.23 11.21 0.63
CA ALA A 57 1.39 11.16 1.51
C ALA A 57 2.53 10.32 0.92
N ALA A 58 2.24 9.12 0.41
CA ALA A 58 3.24 8.27 -0.22
C ALA A 58 3.89 8.95 -1.43
N ALA A 59 3.08 9.59 -2.29
CA ALA A 59 3.56 10.32 -3.45
C ALA A 59 4.39 11.55 -3.05
N ALA A 60 4.01 12.28 -1.99
CA ALA A 60 4.80 13.41 -1.49
C ALA A 60 6.20 12.98 -1.02
N VAL A 61 6.30 11.87 -0.28
CA VAL A 61 7.60 11.29 0.13
C VAL A 61 8.40 10.83 -1.08
N GLY A 62 7.76 10.16 -2.04
CA GLY A 62 8.41 9.72 -3.29
C GLY A 62 9.00 10.90 -4.08
N ARG A 63 8.23 11.99 -4.24
CA ARG A 63 8.71 13.21 -4.90
C ARG A 63 9.84 13.90 -4.14
N TYR A 64 9.77 13.94 -2.81
CA TYR A 64 10.85 14.53 -1.99
C TYR A 64 12.21 13.86 -2.25
N PHE A 65 12.22 12.52 -2.41
CA PHE A 65 13.43 11.76 -2.73
C PHE A 65 13.74 11.68 -4.23
N GLY A 66 12.89 12.21 -5.11
CA GLY A 66 13.03 12.08 -6.56
C GLY A 66 12.79 10.67 -7.11
N PHE A 67 12.01 9.84 -6.41
CA PHE A 67 11.63 8.50 -6.86
C PHE A 67 10.40 8.49 -7.79
N ILE A 68 9.65 9.59 -7.77
CA ILE A 68 8.47 9.82 -8.59
C ILE A 68 8.67 11.19 -9.23
N ASP A 69 8.51 11.23 -10.56
CA ASP A 69 8.54 12.47 -11.35
C ASP A 69 7.35 13.40 -11.05
#